data_AF-A0A9W9SLY1-F1
#
_entry.id   AF-A0A9W9SLY1-F1
#
_cell.length_a   1.000
_cell.length_b   1.000
_cell.length_c   1.000
_cell.angle_alpha   90.00
_cell.angle_beta   90.00
_cell.angle_gamma   90.00
#
_symmetry.space_group_name_H-M   'P 1'
#
loop_
_entity.id
_entity.type
_entity.pdbx_description
1 polymer ?
#
loop_
_entity_poly.entity_id
_entity_poly.type
_entity_poly.pdbx_seq_one_letter_code
_entity_poly.pdbx_strand_id
1 'polypeptide(L)'
;MVNETPPSEKKESESLLVASLAELDYTDETLLVQTLQRLIGEPRVQLWHPPKVGLPLPFYENKGRWDSKANIYGLAVLAHRDGRSGFLVADSLTKRQLKGDPRPGESPILSVVMVGIRSSSRTSRMQTSHTENETSEHIRVIAKRHTIQQTGAGTIPSLLDTFELSYTFLGGNSIDITTRLCDYGLELHDPDHAVFLPDTATTTGREDFERETKAALLESTPLPAELVVSIVSRLDHRSRPSVAPVKIQLESLVIFLTFPTTEDERDLIQLSLQQEAHRCLERRTGSPTKRKRDEEHADIQVQLIPWERRSDATRRDLECHWKETHDRAICPLNYLLAPTKLSRQSFAFDDTQFGSIYHGNDGFVLMARNTLDQMIKAKLNHSNGRLGKIAQLQEDLKDGTLPESSQVEFLIGPDEPFYYNPPLWEPVNGEGLISVAVFYLTNKLSHDQTVALKMELHTDDARLDGQKACCFVPWEDGSRNRTDGTIDDIWRIFWEMRRCTSCQMPIFFIDEQSGIDQTVLMVDTDHYIWQHDDEQATDLLKDVEDPSTRGLLYGRIKGCDAHDGHLNLSMGNLNFDEFLEFSGLDEEHRYPRPGWPGHGILENDE
;
A
#
# COMPACT_ATOMS: atom_id res chain seq x y z
N MET A 1 5.46 -69.70 -14.96
CA MET A 1 5.54 -68.86 -13.75
C MET A 1 5.44 -67.43 -14.22
N VAL A 2 4.28 -66.82 -13.97
CA VAL A 2 3.94 -65.46 -14.40
C VAL A 2 4.44 -64.53 -13.30
N ASN A 3 5.33 -63.60 -13.65
CA ASN A 3 5.77 -62.55 -12.75
C ASN A 3 4.65 -61.50 -12.64
N GLU A 4 4.02 -61.45 -11.47
CA GLU A 4 3.13 -60.35 -11.10
C GLU A 4 3.97 -59.11 -10.78
N THR A 5 3.81 -58.10 -11.62
CA THR A 5 4.22 -56.72 -11.35
C THR A 5 3.39 -56.18 -10.19
N PRO A 6 3.99 -55.58 -9.14
CA PRO A 6 3.21 -54.98 -8.07
C PRO A 6 2.38 -53.79 -8.61
N PRO A 7 1.19 -53.53 -8.05
CA PRO A 7 0.34 -52.45 -8.51
C PRO A 7 1.02 -51.10 -8.22
N SER A 8 1.14 -50.30 -9.27
CA SER A 8 1.42 -48.87 -9.21
C SER A 8 0.49 -48.20 -8.19
N GLU A 9 1.07 -47.63 -7.12
CA GLU A 9 0.38 -46.71 -6.24
C GLU A 9 -0.17 -45.56 -7.10
N LYS A 10 -1.50 -45.53 -7.25
CA LYS A 10 -2.19 -44.36 -7.79
C LYS A 10 -1.87 -43.20 -6.87
N LYS A 11 -0.98 -42.28 -7.29
CA LYS A 11 -0.93 -40.92 -6.73
C LYS A 11 -2.36 -40.40 -6.74
N GLU A 12 -2.95 -40.19 -5.58
CA GLU A 12 -4.21 -39.46 -5.46
C GLU A 12 -4.03 -38.15 -6.22
N SER A 13 -4.93 -37.83 -7.14
CA SER A 13 -4.88 -36.59 -7.90
C SER A 13 -4.85 -35.43 -6.91
N GLU A 14 -3.70 -34.75 -6.79
CA GLU A 14 -3.53 -33.64 -5.86
C GLU A 14 -4.58 -32.58 -6.14
N SER A 15 -5.46 -32.36 -5.17
CA SER A 15 -6.50 -31.33 -5.24
C SER A 15 -5.85 -29.94 -5.25
N LEU A 16 -6.32 -29.07 -6.16
CA LEU A 16 -5.95 -27.66 -6.16
C LEU A 16 -6.70 -26.93 -5.05
N LEU A 17 -5.97 -26.41 -4.07
CA LEU A 17 -6.54 -25.69 -2.93
C LEU A 17 -6.88 -24.24 -3.30
N VAL A 18 -8.03 -23.77 -2.83
CA VAL A 18 -8.48 -22.39 -2.95
C VAL A 18 -8.84 -21.86 -1.57
N ALA A 19 -8.14 -20.84 -1.08
CA ALA A 19 -8.47 -20.14 0.15
C ALA A 19 -9.37 -18.93 -0.16
N SER A 20 -10.46 -18.77 0.60
CA SER A 20 -11.35 -17.62 0.50
C SER A 20 -11.00 -16.59 1.57
N LEU A 21 -10.41 -15.47 1.16
CA LEU A 21 -10.11 -14.34 2.04
C LEU A 21 -11.08 -13.16 1.84
N ALA A 22 -12.03 -13.27 0.93
CA ALA A 22 -12.97 -12.19 0.58
C ALA A 22 -14.28 -12.20 1.40
N GLU A 23 -14.36 -12.99 2.47
CA GLU A 23 -15.63 -13.25 3.19
C GLU A 23 -16.76 -13.63 2.21
N LEU A 24 -16.51 -14.63 1.37
CA LEU A 24 -17.54 -15.16 0.47
C LEU A 24 -18.62 -15.87 1.29
N ASP A 25 -19.88 -15.65 0.94
CA ASP A 25 -20.96 -16.48 1.49
C ASP A 25 -20.94 -17.88 0.85
N TYR A 26 -21.71 -18.82 1.41
CA TYR A 26 -21.74 -20.20 0.92
C TYR A 26 -22.14 -20.31 -0.57
N THR A 27 -22.98 -19.41 -1.06
CA THR A 27 -23.43 -19.37 -2.46
C THR A 27 -22.29 -18.93 -3.36
N ASP A 28 -21.60 -17.86 -2.98
CA ASP A 28 -20.43 -17.33 -3.67
C ASP A 28 -19.27 -18.34 -3.66
N GLU A 29 -19.00 -19.01 -2.54
CA GLU A 29 -17.97 -20.06 -2.44
C GLU A 29 -18.26 -21.23 -3.40
N THR A 30 -19.52 -21.66 -3.45
CA THR A 30 -19.96 -22.73 -4.35
C THR A 30 -19.80 -22.32 -5.80
N LEU A 31 -20.21 -21.08 -6.13
CA LEU A 31 -20.09 -20.52 -7.48
C LEU A 31 -18.61 -20.40 -7.90
N LEU A 32 -17.73 -19.98 -6.99
CA LEU A 32 -16.30 -19.91 -7.22
C LEU A 32 -15.72 -21.28 -7.55
N VAL A 33 -15.96 -22.30 -6.70
CA VAL A 33 -15.45 -23.65 -6.91
C VAL A 33 -15.96 -24.24 -8.23
N GLN A 34 -17.26 -24.10 -8.52
CA GLN A 34 -17.83 -24.59 -9.78
C GLN A 34 -17.22 -23.88 -10.99
N THR A 35 -17.03 -22.56 -10.90
CA THR A 35 -16.45 -21.76 -11.97
C THR A 35 -15.00 -22.15 -12.22
N LEU A 36 -14.19 -22.25 -11.16
CA LEU A 36 -12.80 -22.69 -11.26
C LEU A 36 -12.70 -24.13 -11.78
N GLN A 37 -13.50 -25.06 -11.26
CA GLN A 37 -13.52 -26.44 -11.74
C GLN A 37 -13.84 -26.53 -13.24
N ARG A 38 -14.81 -25.73 -13.71
CA ARG A 38 -15.18 -25.64 -15.12
C ARG A 38 -14.07 -25.04 -15.98
N LEU A 39 -13.37 -24.02 -15.50
CA LEU A 39 -12.36 -23.30 -16.27
C LEU A 39 -10.99 -24.01 -16.28
N ILE A 40 -10.62 -24.66 -15.18
CA ILE A 40 -9.32 -25.30 -14.99
C ILE A 40 -9.33 -26.74 -15.56
N GLY A 41 -10.46 -27.44 -15.47
CA GLY A 41 -10.57 -28.85 -15.85
C GLY A 41 -10.03 -29.75 -14.73
N GLU A 42 -9.07 -30.62 -15.04
CA GLU A 42 -8.31 -31.36 -14.03
C GLU A 42 -7.15 -30.48 -13.53
N PRO A 43 -6.81 -30.43 -12.22
CA PRO A 43 -7.25 -31.27 -11.09
C PRO A 43 -8.53 -30.81 -10.38
N ARG A 44 -9.01 -31.63 -9.42
CA ARG A 44 -10.15 -31.29 -8.54
C ARG A 44 -9.85 -30.03 -7.71
N VAL A 45 -10.74 -29.04 -7.81
CA VAL A 45 -10.68 -27.81 -7.02
C VAL A 45 -11.33 -28.06 -5.66
N GLN A 46 -10.63 -27.73 -4.59
CA GLN A 46 -11.11 -27.86 -3.22
C GLN A 46 -10.98 -26.53 -2.48
N LEU A 47 -12.09 -26.10 -1.88
CA LEU A 47 -12.08 -24.99 -0.96
C LEU A 47 -11.33 -25.37 0.31
N TRP A 48 -10.38 -24.53 0.71
CA TRP A 48 -9.58 -24.71 1.89
C TRP A 48 -9.92 -23.63 2.90
N HIS A 49 -10.49 -24.07 4.03
CA HIS A 49 -10.68 -23.25 5.21
C HIS A 49 -9.56 -23.58 6.20
N PRO A 50 -8.50 -22.77 6.27
CA PRO A 50 -7.40 -23.01 7.18
C PRO A 50 -7.92 -23.06 8.64
N PRO A 51 -7.32 -23.90 9.51
CA PRO A 51 -7.74 -23.98 10.90
C PRO A 51 -7.68 -22.60 11.56
N LYS A 52 -8.74 -22.24 12.31
CA LYS A 52 -8.75 -21.01 13.14
C LYS A 52 -7.73 -21.03 14.29
N VAL A 53 -7.04 -22.16 14.47
CA VAL A 53 -6.06 -22.40 15.52
C VAL A 53 -4.68 -22.33 14.87
N GLY A 54 -3.86 -21.33 15.27
CA GLY A 54 -2.56 -21.04 14.65
C GLY A 54 -2.56 -19.81 13.73
N LEU A 55 -3.74 -19.34 13.34
CA LEU A 55 -3.95 -17.96 12.86
C LEU A 55 -4.41 -17.15 14.08
N PRO A 56 -3.68 -16.11 14.51
CA PRO A 56 -4.06 -15.29 15.65
C PRO A 56 -5.51 -14.79 15.54
N LEU A 57 -6.27 -14.78 16.63
CA LEU A 57 -7.65 -14.25 16.64
C LEU A 57 -7.80 -12.81 16.05
N PRO A 58 -6.80 -11.90 16.10
CA PRO A 58 -6.87 -10.62 15.40
C PRO A 58 -6.79 -10.72 13.86
N PHE A 59 -6.49 -11.90 13.30
CA PHE A 59 -6.65 -12.19 11.87
C PHE A 59 -8.13 -12.24 11.48
N TYR A 60 -9.02 -12.57 12.43
CA TYR A 60 -10.47 -12.69 12.22
C TYR A 60 -11.27 -11.45 12.65
N GLU A 61 -10.76 -10.64 13.58
CA GLU A 61 -11.43 -9.41 14.07
C GLU A 61 -10.97 -8.12 13.37
N ASN A 62 -10.16 -8.23 12.31
CA ASN A 62 -9.76 -7.07 11.53
C ASN A 62 -10.95 -6.42 10.84
N LYS A 63 -11.13 -5.13 11.11
CA LYS A 63 -12.04 -4.18 10.46
C LYS A 63 -11.86 -4.14 8.92
N GLY A 64 -12.23 -5.22 8.22
CA GLY A 64 -12.40 -5.27 6.77
C GLY A 64 -11.16 -5.48 5.89
N ARG A 65 -10.10 -6.19 6.34
CA ARG A 65 -8.91 -6.48 5.49
C ARG A 65 -8.40 -7.92 5.60
N TRP A 66 -9.28 -8.88 5.30
CA TRP A 66 -8.97 -10.31 5.38
C TRP A 66 -8.00 -10.80 4.29
N ASP A 67 -7.97 -10.12 3.15
CA ASP A 67 -7.12 -10.38 1.99
C ASP A 67 -5.77 -9.65 2.04
N SER A 68 -5.28 -9.35 3.25
CA SER A 68 -3.99 -8.70 3.44
C SER A 68 -2.82 -9.59 3.01
N LYS A 69 -1.71 -8.95 2.62
CA LYS A 69 -0.50 -9.66 2.20
C LYS A 69 0.12 -10.49 3.33
N ALA A 70 0.05 -10.00 4.58
CA ALA A 70 0.43 -10.73 5.78
C ALA A 70 -0.39 -12.02 5.95
N ASN A 71 -1.71 -11.95 5.72
CA ASN A 71 -2.57 -13.12 5.83
C ASN A 71 -2.23 -14.15 4.74
N ILE A 72 -1.99 -13.70 3.51
CA ILE A 72 -1.57 -14.59 2.41
C ILE A 72 -0.24 -15.28 2.74
N TYR A 73 0.74 -14.56 3.31
CA TYR A 73 1.98 -15.15 3.79
C TYR A 73 1.75 -16.20 4.89
N GLY A 74 0.94 -15.86 5.91
CA GLY A 74 0.60 -16.81 6.99
C GLY A 74 -0.08 -18.08 6.46
N LEU A 75 -0.97 -17.96 5.48
CA LEU A 75 -1.55 -19.12 4.80
C LEU A 75 -0.51 -19.93 4.03
N ALA A 76 0.47 -19.27 3.42
CA ALA A 76 1.55 -19.96 2.73
C ALA A 76 2.42 -20.79 3.68
N VAL A 77 2.73 -20.27 4.86
CA VAL A 77 3.43 -21.03 5.90
C VAL A 77 2.62 -22.26 6.34
N LEU A 78 1.31 -22.11 6.58
CA LEU A 78 0.44 -23.23 6.94
C LEU A 78 0.34 -24.28 5.82
N ALA A 79 0.16 -23.83 4.58
CA ALA A 79 0.11 -24.71 3.42
C ALA A 79 1.42 -25.51 3.28
N HIS A 80 2.58 -24.86 3.48
CA HIS A 80 3.88 -25.52 3.47
C HIS A 80 4.00 -26.59 4.55
N ARG A 81 3.57 -26.27 5.79
CA ARG A 81 3.55 -27.23 6.91
C ARG A 81 2.66 -28.44 6.63
N ASP A 82 1.58 -28.25 5.85
CA ASP A 82 0.69 -29.30 5.36
C ASP A 82 1.23 -30.03 4.11
N GLY A 83 2.46 -29.74 3.68
CA GLY A 83 3.13 -30.38 2.54
C GLY A 83 2.71 -29.86 1.17
N ARG A 84 2.18 -28.64 1.07
CA ARG A 84 1.77 -28.00 -0.19
C ARG A 84 2.83 -27.03 -0.71
N SER A 85 3.06 -27.03 -2.02
CA SER A 85 3.97 -26.10 -2.74
C SER A 85 3.28 -24.82 -3.23
N GLY A 86 1.95 -24.76 -3.17
CA GLY A 86 1.19 -23.61 -3.65
C GLY A 86 -0.32 -23.81 -3.58
N PHE A 87 -1.05 -22.71 -3.75
CA PHE A 87 -2.51 -22.66 -3.68
C PHE A 87 -3.04 -21.39 -4.37
N LEU A 88 -4.36 -21.29 -4.51
CA LEU A 88 -5.04 -20.08 -5.00
C LEU A 88 -5.70 -19.33 -3.84
N VAL A 89 -5.79 -18.02 -3.95
CA VAL A 89 -6.53 -17.15 -3.03
C VAL A 89 -7.57 -16.35 -3.80
N ALA A 90 -8.80 -16.37 -3.28
CA ALA A 90 -9.88 -15.48 -3.70
C ALA A 90 -9.94 -14.27 -2.75
N ASP A 91 -9.70 -13.09 -3.30
CA ASP A 91 -9.70 -11.82 -2.58
C ASP A 91 -10.88 -10.93 -2.97
N SER A 92 -10.91 -9.69 -2.48
CA SER A 92 -12.02 -8.77 -2.74
C SER A 92 -12.28 -8.52 -4.22
N LEU A 93 -11.23 -8.50 -5.05
CA LEU A 93 -11.38 -8.40 -6.51
C LEU A 93 -12.02 -9.67 -7.09
N THR A 94 -11.56 -10.86 -6.69
CA THR A 94 -12.18 -12.12 -7.12
C THR A 94 -13.67 -12.15 -6.81
N LYS A 95 -14.07 -11.69 -5.62
CA LYS A 95 -15.49 -11.57 -5.21
C LYS A 95 -16.28 -10.67 -6.14
N ARG A 96 -15.77 -9.46 -6.43
CA ARG A 96 -16.43 -8.50 -7.34
C ARG A 96 -16.61 -9.08 -8.74
N GLN A 97 -15.55 -9.67 -9.29
CA GLN A 97 -15.58 -10.30 -10.61
C GLN A 97 -16.57 -11.48 -10.66
N LEU A 98 -16.64 -12.29 -9.61
CA LEU A 98 -17.60 -13.39 -9.51
C LEU A 98 -19.05 -12.91 -9.51
N LYS A 99 -19.32 -11.77 -8.87
CA LYS A 99 -20.64 -11.13 -8.82
C LYS A 99 -20.97 -10.33 -10.08
N GLY A 100 -20.02 -10.16 -10.99
CA GLY A 100 -20.19 -9.33 -12.18
C GLY A 100 -20.26 -7.83 -11.85
N ASP A 101 -19.59 -7.40 -10.78
CA ASP A 101 -19.57 -6.02 -10.29
C ASP A 101 -18.13 -5.46 -10.19
N PRO A 102 -17.35 -5.46 -11.29
CA PRO A 102 -16.02 -4.85 -11.31
C PRO A 102 -16.12 -3.32 -11.19
N ARG A 103 -15.17 -2.71 -10.49
CA ARG A 103 -15.05 -1.24 -10.41
C ARG A 103 -14.44 -0.66 -11.69
N PRO A 104 -14.61 0.65 -11.95
CA PRO A 104 -13.89 1.35 -13.00
C PRO A 104 -12.37 1.06 -12.99
N GLY A 105 -11.83 0.67 -14.14
CA GLY A 105 -10.43 0.27 -14.30
C GLY A 105 -10.11 -1.19 -13.94
N GLU A 106 -11.09 -1.97 -13.44
CA GLU A 106 -10.92 -3.40 -13.20
C GLU A 106 -11.34 -4.24 -14.41
N SER A 107 -10.65 -5.36 -14.63
CA SER A 107 -11.09 -6.35 -15.62
C SER A 107 -12.32 -7.11 -15.11
N PRO A 108 -13.35 -7.33 -15.95
CA PRO A 108 -14.50 -8.17 -15.59
C PRO A 108 -14.16 -9.67 -15.58
N ILE A 109 -12.98 -10.06 -16.07
CA ILE A 109 -12.59 -11.47 -16.20
C ILE A 109 -12.14 -11.98 -14.84
N LEU A 110 -12.67 -13.15 -14.43
CA LEU A 110 -12.31 -13.77 -13.15
C LEU A 110 -10.80 -13.96 -13.03
N SER A 111 -10.25 -13.42 -11.95
CA SER A 111 -8.85 -13.52 -11.57
C SER A 111 -8.73 -13.95 -10.11
N VAL A 112 -7.62 -14.63 -9.80
CA VAL A 112 -7.28 -15.11 -8.45
C VAL A 112 -5.81 -14.79 -8.17
N VAL A 113 -5.41 -14.82 -6.91
CA VAL A 113 -3.99 -14.74 -6.54
C VAL A 113 -3.42 -16.14 -6.50
N MET A 114 -2.41 -16.41 -7.33
CA MET A 114 -1.59 -17.61 -7.27
C MET A 114 -0.49 -17.42 -6.24
N VAL A 115 -0.38 -18.35 -5.30
CA VAL A 115 0.66 -18.35 -4.26
C VAL A 115 1.55 -19.56 -4.45
N GLY A 116 2.84 -19.31 -4.70
CA GLY A 116 3.88 -20.31 -4.83
C GLY A 116 4.80 -20.28 -3.61
N ILE A 117 5.14 -21.46 -3.09
CA ILE A 117 6.05 -21.66 -1.97
C ILE A 117 7.26 -22.42 -2.48
N ARG A 118 8.45 -21.89 -2.25
CA ARG A 118 9.71 -22.49 -2.70
C ARG A 118 10.59 -22.76 -1.48
N SER A 119 11.04 -24.00 -1.31
CA SER A 119 12.15 -24.27 -0.39
C SER A 119 13.43 -23.70 -1.01
N SER A 120 14.24 -22.99 -0.23
CA SER A 120 15.55 -22.54 -0.73
C SER A 120 16.39 -23.76 -1.11
N SER A 121 16.70 -23.91 -2.40
CA SER A 121 17.53 -25.01 -2.88
C SER A 121 18.92 -24.95 -2.24
N ARG A 122 19.44 -26.11 -1.85
CA ARG A 122 20.79 -26.34 -1.27
C ARG A 122 21.98 -25.80 -2.11
N THR A 123 21.72 -25.15 -3.23
CA THR A 123 22.71 -24.67 -4.21
C THR A 123 23.38 -23.34 -3.84
N SER A 124 22.97 -22.64 -2.78
CA SER A 124 23.69 -21.47 -2.23
C SER A 124 24.66 -21.83 -1.08
N ARG A 125 25.33 -22.99 -1.15
CA ARG A 125 26.47 -23.32 -0.26
C ARG A 125 27.79 -22.87 -0.91
N MET A 126 27.93 -21.57 -1.12
CA MET A 126 29.24 -20.94 -1.27
C MET A 126 29.29 -19.61 -0.51
N GLN A 127 28.87 -19.60 0.75
CA GLN A 127 29.42 -18.68 1.72
C GLN A 127 29.50 -19.38 3.09
N THR A 128 30.72 -19.41 3.59
CA THR A 128 31.19 -20.22 4.71
C THR A 128 30.86 -19.61 6.05
N SER A 129 30.69 -20.51 7.02
CA SER A 129 30.84 -20.33 8.47
C SER A 129 29.91 -19.33 9.16
N HIS A 130 28.81 -19.85 9.72
CA HIS A 130 28.65 -19.93 11.18
C HIS A 130 27.66 -21.04 11.52
N THR A 131 27.91 -21.66 12.67
CA THR A 131 27.13 -22.75 13.28
C THR A 131 25.73 -22.26 13.63
N GLU A 132 24.80 -22.33 12.68
CA GLU A 132 23.37 -22.26 12.97
C GLU A 132 22.76 -23.62 12.62
N ASN A 133 21.98 -24.14 13.57
CA ASN A 133 21.38 -25.47 13.52
C ASN A 133 20.69 -25.72 12.17
N GLU A 134 21.05 -26.81 11.50
CA GLU A 134 20.51 -27.27 10.19
C GLU A 134 19.02 -27.67 10.24
N THR A 135 18.18 -27.06 11.10
CA THR A 135 16.80 -27.48 11.34
C THR A 135 15.73 -26.52 10.84
N SER A 136 16.03 -25.26 10.51
CA SER A 136 15.05 -24.33 9.94
C SER A 136 14.99 -24.47 8.42
N GLU A 137 13.90 -25.03 7.93
CA GLU A 137 13.59 -25.03 6.49
C GLU A 137 13.25 -23.60 6.06
N HIS A 138 14.17 -22.98 5.32
CA HIS A 138 13.96 -21.66 4.72
C HIS A 138 13.01 -21.76 3.53
N ILE A 139 12.02 -20.88 3.52
CA ILE A 139 11.02 -20.80 2.46
C ILE A 139 11.06 -19.44 1.78
N ARG A 140 10.53 -19.40 0.56
CA ARG A 140 10.26 -18.18 -0.18
C ARG A 140 8.83 -18.21 -0.67
N VAL A 141 8.07 -17.18 -0.34
CA VAL A 141 6.65 -17.06 -0.71
C VAL A 141 6.51 -16.02 -1.80
N ILE A 142 5.99 -16.44 -2.95
CA ILE A 142 5.75 -15.58 -4.10
C ILE A 142 4.26 -15.58 -4.43
N ALA A 143 3.72 -14.41 -4.76
CA ALA A 143 2.30 -14.24 -5.07
C ALA A 143 2.13 -13.44 -6.36
N LYS A 144 1.25 -13.90 -7.25
CA LYS A 144 1.00 -13.29 -8.55
C LYS A 144 -0.48 -13.37 -8.89
N ARG A 145 -1.07 -12.29 -9.42
CA ARG A 145 -2.46 -12.33 -9.90
C ARG A 145 -2.51 -13.06 -11.23
N HIS A 146 -3.50 -13.93 -11.39
CA HIS A 146 -3.69 -14.69 -12.61
C HIS A 146 -5.15 -14.65 -13.06
N THR A 147 -5.33 -14.26 -14.31
CA THR A 147 -6.64 -14.25 -14.99
C THR A 147 -6.95 -15.65 -15.50
N ILE A 148 -8.09 -16.19 -15.10
CA ILE A 148 -8.50 -17.56 -15.45
C ILE A 148 -9.17 -17.54 -16.83
N GLN A 149 -8.50 -18.08 -17.86
CA GLN A 149 -9.02 -18.17 -19.23
C GLN A 149 -9.33 -19.62 -19.63
N GLN A 150 -10.40 -19.84 -20.42
CA GLN A 150 -10.85 -21.17 -20.86
C GLN A 150 -9.83 -21.93 -21.74
N THR A 151 -8.97 -21.22 -22.46
CA THR A 151 -8.03 -21.81 -23.43
C THR A 151 -6.75 -22.38 -22.81
N GLY A 152 -6.59 -22.31 -21.49
CA GLY A 152 -5.41 -22.78 -20.75
C GLY A 152 -5.64 -23.96 -19.79
N ALA A 153 -6.76 -24.67 -19.90
CA ALA A 153 -7.09 -25.79 -19.00
C ALA A 153 -5.94 -26.81 -18.93
N GLY A 154 -5.37 -27.00 -17.73
CA GLY A 154 -4.20 -27.85 -17.46
C GLY A 154 -2.88 -27.12 -17.15
N THR A 155 -2.77 -25.80 -17.32
CA THR A 155 -1.52 -25.07 -17.04
C THR A 155 -1.39 -24.55 -15.61
N ILE A 156 -2.48 -24.31 -14.87
CA ILE A 156 -2.41 -23.64 -13.56
C ILE A 156 -1.59 -24.40 -12.53
N PRO A 157 -1.75 -25.73 -12.31
CA PRO A 157 -0.90 -26.47 -11.37
C PRO A 157 0.58 -26.40 -11.78
N SER A 158 0.87 -26.61 -13.07
CA SER A 158 2.25 -26.50 -13.58
C SER A 158 2.81 -25.09 -13.42
N LEU A 159 1.96 -24.07 -13.56
CA LEU A 159 2.33 -22.68 -13.40
C LEU A 159 2.58 -22.38 -11.93
N LEU A 160 1.74 -22.83 -10.99
CA LEU A 160 1.93 -22.69 -9.53
C LEU A 160 3.30 -23.19 -9.07
N ASP A 161 3.78 -24.28 -9.67
CA ASP A 161 5.08 -24.88 -9.34
C ASP A 161 6.27 -24.18 -10.01
N THR A 162 6.07 -23.49 -11.15
CA THR A 162 7.17 -22.99 -11.99
C THR A 162 7.24 -21.48 -12.14
N PHE A 163 6.17 -20.75 -11.79
CA PHE A 163 6.19 -19.29 -11.92
C PHE A 163 7.22 -18.69 -10.98
N GLU A 164 7.85 -17.64 -11.47
CA GLU A 164 8.86 -16.87 -10.76
C GLU A 164 8.60 -15.38 -10.95
N LEU A 165 9.19 -14.58 -10.06
CA LEU A 165 9.07 -13.13 -10.11
C LEU A 165 9.93 -12.55 -11.23
N SER A 166 9.40 -11.52 -11.88
CA SER A 166 10.17 -10.67 -12.79
C SER A 166 10.29 -9.29 -12.17
N TYR A 167 11.51 -8.77 -12.06
CA TYR A 167 11.77 -7.45 -11.47
C TYR A 167 12.00 -6.36 -12.51
N THR A 168 11.75 -6.65 -13.79
CA THR A 168 12.00 -5.70 -14.88
C THR A 168 11.08 -4.47 -14.86
N PHE A 169 10.01 -4.48 -14.05
CA PHE A 169 9.09 -3.35 -13.86
C PHE A 169 9.71 -2.16 -13.12
N LEU A 170 10.75 -2.37 -12.32
CA LEU A 170 11.25 -1.36 -11.38
C LEU A 170 12.02 -0.21 -12.04
N GLY A 171 12.18 -0.23 -13.36
CA GLY A 171 12.82 0.85 -14.10
C GLY A 171 12.03 1.40 -15.28
N GLY A 172 10.72 1.17 -15.34
CA GLY A 172 9.83 1.72 -16.36
C GLY A 172 9.20 3.06 -15.99
N ASN A 173 8.41 3.61 -16.93
CA ASN A 173 7.36 4.60 -16.64
C ASN A 173 6.36 4.00 -15.64
N SER A 174 5.52 4.82 -15.02
CA SER A 174 4.47 4.36 -14.08
C SER A 174 3.75 3.11 -14.59
N ILE A 175 3.99 1.96 -13.96
CA ILE A 175 3.31 0.70 -14.28
C ILE A 175 2.08 0.61 -13.39
N ASP A 176 0.92 0.49 -14.02
CA ASP A 176 -0.34 0.33 -13.34
C ASP A 176 -0.34 -0.92 -12.43
N ILE A 177 -1.14 -0.85 -11.36
CA ILE A 177 -1.18 -1.89 -10.33
C ILE A 177 -1.61 -3.26 -10.87
N THR A 178 -2.43 -3.30 -11.93
CA THR A 178 -2.91 -4.54 -12.52
C THR A 178 -1.78 -5.22 -13.28
N THR A 179 -1.08 -4.51 -14.16
CA THR A 179 0.11 -5.02 -14.85
C THR A 179 1.16 -5.47 -13.85
N ARG A 180 1.37 -4.69 -12.77
CA ARG A 180 2.30 -5.06 -11.67
C ARG A 180 1.98 -6.45 -11.09
N LEU A 181 0.75 -6.66 -10.66
CA LEU A 181 0.36 -7.90 -10.00
C LEU A 181 0.21 -9.07 -10.98
N CYS A 182 -0.19 -8.81 -12.22
CA CYS A 182 -0.45 -9.83 -13.24
C CYS A 182 0.80 -10.28 -14.00
N ASP A 183 1.78 -9.42 -14.23
CA ASP A 183 2.95 -9.76 -15.05
C ASP A 183 4.18 -10.06 -14.18
N TYR A 184 4.34 -9.34 -13.08
CA TYR A 184 5.56 -9.36 -12.27
C TYR A 184 5.40 -10.12 -10.95
N GLY A 185 4.24 -9.96 -10.28
CA GLY A 185 4.00 -10.55 -8.97
C GLY A 185 4.80 -9.87 -7.85
N LEU A 186 4.74 -10.44 -6.65
CA LEU A 186 5.37 -9.92 -5.43
C LEU A 186 5.97 -11.05 -4.59
N GLU A 187 7.10 -10.77 -3.94
CA GLU A 187 7.63 -11.63 -2.88
C GLU A 187 7.00 -11.21 -1.55
N LEU A 188 6.46 -12.17 -0.82
CA LEU A 188 5.85 -11.93 0.49
C LEU A 188 6.81 -12.41 1.58
N HIS A 189 7.03 -11.57 2.58
CA HIS A 189 7.88 -11.86 3.73
C HIS A 189 7.08 -11.91 5.02
N ASP A 190 7.65 -12.53 6.06
CA ASP A 190 7.10 -12.46 7.40
C ASP A 190 7.15 -10.99 7.87
N PRO A 191 5.99 -10.33 8.05
CA PRO A 191 5.95 -8.92 8.41
C PRO A 191 6.47 -8.64 9.83
N ASP A 192 6.50 -9.67 10.68
CA ASP A 192 6.81 -9.57 12.10
C ASP A 192 8.25 -10.02 12.41
N HIS A 193 9.07 -10.21 11.35
CA HIS A 193 10.52 -10.36 11.43
C HIS A 193 11.25 -9.11 10.94
N ALA A 194 12.54 -9.01 11.29
CA ALA A 194 13.42 -7.96 10.80
C ALA A 194 13.67 -8.09 9.28
N VAL A 195 13.94 -6.95 8.62
CA VAL A 195 14.33 -6.92 7.21
C VAL A 195 15.59 -7.75 6.94
N PHE A 196 15.64 -8.37 5.78
CA PHE A 196 16.71 -9.28 5.33
C PHE A 196 16.90 -10.54 6.18
N LEU A 197 16.05 -10.78 7.19
CA LEU A 197 16.00 -12.07 7.86
C LEU A 197 15.26 -13.08 6.95
N PRO A 198 15.88 -14.22 6.62
CA PRO A 198 15.22 -15.25 5.80
C PRO A 198 13.93 -15.77 6.44
N ASP A 199 12.94 -16.05 5.59
CA ASP A 199 11.67 -16.62 6.01
C ASP A 199 11.82 -18.12 6.36
N THR A 200 11.11 -18.57 7.39
CA THR A 200 11.13 -19.97 7.84
C THR A 200 9.73 -20.55 7.90
N ALA A 201 9.60 -21.83 7.55
CA ALA A 201 8.33 -22.52 7.70
C ALA A 201 8.04 -22.96 9.15
N THR A 202 9.04 -22.95 10.04
CA THR A 202 8.92 -23.54 11.39
C THR A 202 8.06 -22.70 12.32
N THR A 203 8.29 -21.40 12.36
CA THR A 203 7.56 -20.44 13.19
C THR A 203 7.50 -19.10 12.46
N THR A 204 6.34 -18.44 12.55
CA THR A 204 6.19 -17.06 12.10
C THR A 204 6.59 -16.11 13.23
N GLY A 205 7.02 -14.89 12.90
CA GLY A 205 7.36 -13.86 13.89
C GLY A 205 6.19 -13.55 14.82
N ARG A 206 4.97 -13.70 14.31
CA ARG A 206 3.75 -13.58 15.11
C ARG A 206 3.57 -14.72 16.12
N GLU A 207 3.80 -15.97 15.71
CA GLU A 207 3.78 -17.12 16.64
C GLU A 207 4.86 -16.98 17.72
N ASP A 208 6.03 -16.48 17.35
CA ASP A 208 7.13 -16.20 18.27
C ASP A 208 6.74 -15.10 19.27
N PHE A 209 6.18 -13.98 18.79
CA PHE A 209 5.65 -12.92 19.64
C PHE A 209 4.57 -13.42 20.61
N GLU A 210 3.63 -14.24 20.14
CA GLU A 210 2.57 -14.78 21.00
C GLU A 210 3.12 -15.73 22.06
N ARG A 211 4.08 -16.57 21.69
CA ARG A 211 4.76 -17.48 22.62
C ARG A 211 5.51 -16.71 23.70
N GLU A 212 6.29 -15.70 23.31
CA GLU A 212 7.06 -14.86 24.23
C GLU A 212 6.15 -14.05 25.14
N THR A 213 5.12 -13.41 24.59
CA THR A 213 4.16 -12.61 25.38
C THR A 213 3.42 -13.50 26.37
N LYS A 214 3.00 -14.70 25.95
CA LYS A 214 2.35 -15.68 26.83
C LYS A 214 3.29 -16.10 27.96
N ALA A 215 4.55 -16.42 27.66
CA ALA A 215 5.54 -16.78 28.67
C ALA A 215 5.76 -15.62 29.66
N ALA A 216 5.98 -14.41 29.16
CA ALA A 216 6.19 -13.23 29.98
C ALA A 216 5.00 -12.92 30.90
N LEU A 217 3.77 -13.03 30.41
CA LEU A 217 2.55 -12.82 31.22
C LEU A 217 2.39 -13.91 32.28
N LEU A 218 2.62 -15.18 31.93
CA LEU A 218 2.55 -16.29 32.89
C LEU A 218 3.61 -16.19 33.98
N GLU A 219 4.82 -15.71 33.65
CA GLU A 219 5.92 -15.57 34.59
C GLU A 219 5.82 -14.31 35.45
N SER A 220 5.36 -13.19 34.86
CA SER A 220 5.42 -11.86 35.49
C SER A 220 4.13 -11.46 36.19
N THR A 221 3.03 -12.20 36.01
CA THR A 221 1.72 -11.81 36.56
C THR A 221 0.94 -13.00 37.14
N PRO A 222 0.15 -12.81 38.21
CA PRO A 222 -0.72 -13.85 38.78
C PRO A 222 -2.02 -14.01 37.96
N LEU A 223 -1.95 -13.93 36.64
CA LEU A 223 -3.13 -14.04 35.78
C LEU A 223 -3.45 -15.52 35.50
N PRO A 224 -4.73 -15.94 35.54
CA PRO A 224 -5.13 -17.28 35.10
C PRO A 224 -4.71 -17.52 33.64
N ALA A 225 -4.32 -18.75 33.31
CA ALA A 225 -3.83 -19.10 31.98
C ALA A 225 -4.87 -18.80 30.88
N GLU A 226 -6.16 -18.94 31.20
CA GLU A 226 -7.27 -18.62 30.31
C GLU A 226 -7.31 -17.11 29.98
N LEU A 227 -7.05 -16.26 30.98
CA LEU A 227 -7.00 -14.82 30.80
C LEU A 227 -5.76 -14.42 30.00
N VAL A 228 -4.61 -15.06 30.24
CA VAL A 228 -3.40 -14.83 29.43
C VAL A 228 -3.65 -15.17 27.96
N VAL A 229 -4.26 -16.33 27.68
CA VAL A 229 -4.64 -16.71 26.31
C VAL A 229 -5.62 -15.70 25.71
N SER A 230 -6.61 -15.23 26.48
CA SER A 230 -7.55 -14.20 26.02
C SER A 230 -6.90 -12.84 25.78
N ILE A 231 -5.86 -12.47 26.56
CA ILE A 231 -5.13 -11.21 26.38
C ILE A 231 -4.25 -11.31 25.14
N VAL A 232 -3.42 -12.34 25.03
CA VAL A 232 -2.49 -12.54 23.90
C VAL A 232 -3.24 -12.62 22.58
N SER A 233 -4.38 -13.33 22.56
CA SER A 233 -5.24 -13.42 21.38
C SER A 233 -5.94 -12.12 20.99
N ARG A 234 -5.97 -11.11 21.87
CA ARG A 234 -6.53 -9.77 21.61
C ARG A 234 -5.47 -8.69 21.50
N LEU A 235 -4.22 -9.01 21.81
CA LEU A 235 -3.11 -8.07 21.69
C LEU A 235 -2.84 -7.84 20.22
N ASP A 236 -3.26 -6.66 19.78
CA ASP A 236 -2.81 -6.12 18.53
C ASP A 236 -1.40 -5.55 18.72
N HIS A 237 -0.42 -6.28 18.19
CA HIS A 237 0.94 -5.80 17.98
C HIS A 237 1.01 -4.49 17.17
N ARG A 238 -0.07 -4.10 16.46
CA ARG A 238 -0.19 -2.83 15.73
C ARG A 238 -0.50 -1.63 16.60
N SER A 239 -0.11 -1.65 17.88
CA SER A 239 -0.22 -0.48 18.74
C SER A 239 0.55 0.67 18.10
N ARG A 240 -0.16 1.57 17.41
CA ARG A 240 0.43 2.74 16.74
C ARG A 240 1.17 3.54 17.80
N PRO A 241 2.48 3.79 17.62
CA PRO A 241 3.18 4.66 18.53
C PRO A 241 2.56 6.06 18.43
N SER A 242 2.35 6.69 19.58
CA SER A 242 2.14 8.13 19.65
C SER A 242 3.51 8.79 19.42
N VAL A 243 3.97 8.85 18.18
CA VAL A 243 5.26 9.47 17.87
C VAL A 243 5.13 10.97 18.05
N ALA A 244 5.79 11.53 19.07
CA ALA A 244 6.01 12.95 19.15
C ALA A 244 6.85 13.37 17.92
N PRO A 245 6.55 14.50 17.26
CA PRO A 245 7.26 14.88 16.04
C PRO A 245 8.77 14.95 16.30
N VAL A 246 9.52 14.05 15.66
CA VAL A 246 10.98 14.01 15.75
C VAL A 246 11.53 15.26 15.07
N LYS A 247 12.31 16.06 15.81
CA LYS A 247 13.03 17.21 15.23
C LYS A 247 14.20 16.69 14.37
N ILE A 248 13.94 16.56 13.07
CA ILE A 248 14.94 16.19 12.07
C ILE A 248 15.75 17.45 11.71
N GLN A 249 17.04 17.43 11.98
CA GLN A 249 17.94 18.50 11.53
C GLN A 249 18.32 18.26 10.07
N LEU A 250 17.92 19.18 9.18
CA LEU A 250 18.15 19.06 7.74
C LEU A 250 19.63 18.98 7.35
N GLU A 251 20.54 19.49 8.19
CA GLU A 251 21.99 19.49 7.95
C GLU A 251 22.66 18.18 8.38
N SER A 252 22.03 17.42 9.29
CA SER A 252 22.59 16.18 9.83
C SER A 252 22.30 14.96 8.93
N LEU A 253 23.20 13.98 8.96
CA LEU A 253 22.92 12.60 8.55
C LEU A 253 22.14 11.91 9.67
N VAL A 254 20.83 11.84 9.51
CA VAL A 254 19.94 11.18 10.47
C VAL A 254 19.91 9.67 10.22
N ILE A 255 20.19 8.89 11.27
CA ILE A 255 20.14 7.43 11.25
C ILE A 255 19.24 6.96 12.40
N PHE A 256 18.21 6.19 12.08
CA PHE A 256 17.31 5.59 13.06
C PHE A 256 17.86 4.24 13.55
N LEU A 257 17.85 4.03 14.85
CA LEU A 257 18.12 2.72 15.43
C LEU A 257 16.89 1.84 15.26
N THR A 258 17.09 0.54 15.01
CA THR A 258 16.02 -0.45 14.85
C THR A 258 15.96 -1.44 16.01
N PHE A 259 16.66 -1.14 17.10
CA PHE A 259 16.76 -2.00 18.27
C PHE A 259 16.79 -1.16 19.56
N PRO A 260 16.32 -1.72 20.69
CA PRO A 260 16.38 -1.04 21.98
C PRO A 260 17.82 -0.70 22.35
N THR A 261 18.05 0.54 22.76
CA THR A 261 19.40 1.04 23.08
C THR A 261 19.33 1.94 24.31
N THR A 262 20.27 1.77 25.25
CA THR A 262 20.41 2.69 26.40
C THR A 262 21.02 4.03 25.98
N GLU A 263 20.87 5.08 26.80
CA GLU A 263 21.46 6.39 26.47
C GLU A 263 22.99 6.32 26.31
N ASP A 264 23.68 5.59 27.20
CA ASP A 264 25.13 5.39 27.15
C ASP A 264 25.58 4.66 25.86
N GLU A 265 24.86 3.60 25.48
CA GLU A 265 25.12 2.86 24.24
C GLU A 265 24.88 3.74 23.02
N ARG A 266 23.78 4.51 23.01
CA ARG A 266 23.45 5.43 21.91
C ARG A 266 24.55 6.46 21.73
N ASP A 267 24.99 7.10 22.80
CA ASP A 267 26.02 8.14 22.74
C ASP A 267 27.36 7.57 22.24
N LEU A 268 27.67 6.33 22.63
CA LEU A 268 28.86 5.62 22.18
C LEU A 268 28.78 5.21 20.69
N ILE A 269 27.63 4.74 20.21
CA ILE A 269 27.38 4.45 18.79
C ILE A 269 27.45 5.74 17.99
N GLN A 270 26.85 6.83 18.46
CA GLN A 270 26.85 8.12 17.79
C GLN A 270 28.28 8.66 17.64
N LEU A 271 29.08 8.65 18.72
CA LEU A 271 30.47 9.06 18.66
C LEU A 271 31.27 8.25 17.63
N SER A 272 31.03 6.94 17.58
CA SER A 272 31.74 6.03 16.68
C SER A 272 31.35 6.23 15.22
N LEU A 273 30.06 6.41 14.94
CA LEU A 273 29.57 6.75 13.60
C LEU A 273 30.04 8.13 13.16
N GLN A 274 30.08 9.11 14.06
CA GLN A 274 30.63 10.43 13.77
C GLN A 274 32.10 10.32 13.36
N GLN A 275 32.92 9.58 14.11
CA GLN A 275 34.33 9.39 13.77
C GLN A 275 34.52 8.68 12.42
N GLU A 276 33.74 7.65 12.13
CA GLU A 276 33.82 6.95 10.85
C GLU A 276 33.33 7.83 9.69
N ALA A 277 32.30 8.64 9.91
CA ALA A 277 31.83 9.61 8.92
C ALA A 277 32.93 10.61 8.54
N HIS A 278 33.66 11.13 9.53
CA HIS A 278 34.84 11.96 9.27
C HIS A 278 35.92 11.22 8.47
N ARG A 279 36.26 9.97 8.83
CA ARG A 279 37.22 9.17 8.05
C ARG A 279 36.76 8.92 6.61
N CYS A 280 35.46 8.73 6.39
CA CYS A 280 34.89 8.62 5.04
C CYS A 280 35.07 9.92 4.24
N LEU A 281 34.86 11.08 4.87
CA LEU A 281 35.07 12.39 4.25
C LEU A 281 36.55 12.64 3.92
N GLU A 282 37.47 12.35 4.85
CA GLU A 282 38.91 12.50 4.64
C GLU A 282 39.43 11.64 3.47
N ARG A 283 38.97 10.39 3.37
CA ARG A 283 39.31 9.49 2.25
C ARG A 283 38.89 10.07 0.89
N ARG A 284 37.81 10.87 0.84
CA ARG A 284 37.29 11.48 -0.38
C ARG A 284 37.99 12.78 -0.76
N THR A 285 38.39 13.59 0.23
CA THR A 285 39.10 14.87 0.03
C THR A 285 40.61 14.70 -0.22
N GLY A 286 41.15 13.48 -0.06
CA GLY A 286 42.54 13.13 -0.31
C GLY A 286 43.03 13.21 -1.76
N SER A 287 42.15 13.42 -2.75
CA SER A 287 42.56 13.62 -4.17
C SER A 287 42.91 15.10 -4.45
N PRO A 288 44.15 15.43 -4.87
CA PRO A 288 44.64 16.80 -4.95
C PRO A 288 43.96 17.68 -6.02
N THR A 289 43.22 17.11 -6.97
CA THR A 289 42.58 17.87 -8.07
C THR A 289 41.18 18.41 -7.78
N LYS A 290 40.52 17.99 -6.67
CA LYS A 290 39.16 18.45 -6.29
C LYS A 290 39.09 19.46 -5.15
N ARG A 291 40.21 19.73 -4.46
CA ARG A 291 40.26 20.58 -3.25
C ARG A 291 39.69 22.00 -3.42
N LYS A 292 39.62 22.56 -4.64
CA LYS A 292 39.14 23.94 -4.86
C LYS A 292 37.62 24.11 -4.99
N ARG A 293 36.82 23.04 -5.08
CA ARG A 293 35.34 23.12 -5.09
C ARG A 293 34.69 22.58 -3.83
N ASP A 294 35.38 21.71 -3.08
CA ASP A 294 34.79 20.97 -1.96
C ASP A 294 35.09 21.60 -0.57
N GLU A 295 35.84 22.71 -0.49
CA GLU A 295 36.10 23.45 0.76
C GLU A 295 34.85 24.14 1.35
N GLU A 296 33.75 24.22 0.59
CA GLU A 296 32.44 24.72 1.07
C GLU A 296 31.50 23.60 1.57
N HIS A 297 31.89 22.31 1.52
CA HIS A 297 31.01 21.24 1.96
C HIS A 297 31.16 20.97 3.47
N ALA A 298 30.09 21.29 4.18
CA ALA A 298 29.94 21.26 5.63
C ALA A 298 30.38 19.94 6.29
N ASP A 299 30.90 20.07 7.50
CA ASP A 299 31.07 18.98 8.45
C ASP A 299 29.72 18.23 8.60
N ILE A 300 29.69 16.94 8.27
CA ILE A 300 28.45 16.15 8.38
C ILE A 300 28.30 15.71 9.83
N GLN A 301 27.33 16.29 10.52
CA GLN A 301 26.91 15.80 11.82
C GLN A 301 26.03 14.54 11.66
N VAL A 302 26.33 13.48 12.42
CA VAL A 302 25.52 12.26 12.52
C VAL A 302 24.56 12.41 13.70
N GLN A 303 23.27 12.27 13.44
CA GLN A 303 22.23 12.29 14.46
C GLN A 303 21.61 10.89 14.58
N LEU A 304 21.67 10.29 15.77
CA LEU A 304 20.97 9.04 16.05
C LEU A 304 19.61 9.29 16.67
N ILE A 305 18.59 8.65 16.10
CA ILE A 305 17.25 8.61 16.67
C ILE A 305 17.03 7.23 17.29
N PRO A 306 16.77 7.13 18.60
CA PRO A 306 16.55 5.85 19.25
C PRO A 306 15.27 5.18 18.75
N TRP A 307 15.25 3.85 18.77
CA TRP A 307 14.04 3.09 18.57
C TRP A 307 13.18 3.20 19.83
N GLU A 308 12.01 3.84 19.74
CA GLU A 308 11.14 4.07 20.91
C GLU A 308 10.47 2.79 21.45
N ARG A 309 10.66 1.65 20.76
CA ARG A 309 10.08 0.37 21.15
C ARG A 309 11.06 -0.49 21.94
N ARG A 310 10.50 -1.39 22.75
CA ARG A 310 11.25 -2.35 23.58
C ARG A 310 11.72 -3.60 22.85
N SER A 311 11.38 -3.74 21.57
CA SER A 311 11.76 -4.85 20.70
C SER A 311 12.47 -4.32 19.46
N ASP A 312 13.16 -5.21 18.75
CA ASP A 312 13.71 -4.90 17.44
C ASP A 312 12.61 -4.54 16.45
N ALA A 313 12.94 -3.73 15.45
CA ALA A 313 12.02 -3.26 14.43
C ALA A 313 11.71 -4.39 13.45
N THR A 314 10.42 -4.65 13.28
CA THR A 314 9.93 -5.58 12.25
C THR A 314 9.78 -4.86 10.91
N ARG A 315 9.61 -5.61 9.81
CA ARG A 315 9.25 -5.06 8.49
C ARG A 315 8.02 -4.16 8.57
N ARG A 316 7.00 -4.59 9.31
CA ARG A 316 5.79 -3.82 9.57
C ARG A 316 6.07 -2.50 10.28
N ASP A 317 6.97 -2.51 11.26
CA ASP A 317 7.30 -1.29 12.00
C ASP A 317 8.04 -0.27 11.15
N LEU A 318 8.97 -0.73 10.31
CA LEU A 318 9.71 0.12 9.39
C LEU A 318 8.79 0.76 8.34
N GLU A 319 7.83 -0.01 7.83
CA GLU A 319 6.84 0.49 6.87
C GLU A 319 5.89 1.52 7.52
N CYS A 320 5.40 1.25 8.74
CA CYS A 320 4.60 2.22 9.50
C CYS A 320 5.39 3.50 9.79
N HIS A 321 6.63 3.37 10.25
CA HIS A 321 7.50 4.51 10.51
C HIS A 321 7.77 5.32 9.24
N TRP A 322 7.98 4.66 8.10
CA TRP A 322 8.10 5.33 6.82
C TRP A 322 6.82 6.10 6.46
N LYS A 323 5.63 5.47 6.55
CA LYS A 323 4.34 6.14 6.28
C LYS A 323 4.12 7.39 7.15
N GLU A 324 4.52 7.34 8.41
CA GLU A 324 4.37 8.48 9.32
C GLU A 324 5.39 9.61 9.06
N THR A 325 6.54 9.28 8.50
CA THR A 325 7.69 10.20 8.40
C THR A 325 7.92 10.73 6.98
N HIS A 326 7.54 10.00 5.94
CA HIS A 326 7.91 10.30 4.54
C HIS A 326 7.37 11.63 4.02
N ASP A 327 6.16 12.04 4.43
CA ASP A 327 5.59 13.36 4.08
C ASP A 327 6.33 14.53 4.74
N ARG A 328 7.10 14.25 5.80
CA ARG A 328 7.78 15.25 6.64
C ARG A 328 9.30 15.25 6.48
N ALA A 329 9.87 14.24 5.84
CA ALA A 329 11.31 14.03 5.78
C ALA A 329 11.83 13.81 4.36
N ILE A 330 13.06 14.28 4.11
CA ILE A 330 13.73 14.08 2.83
C ILE A 330 14.22 12.63 2.74
N CYS A 331 13.68 11.86 1.79
CA CYS A 331 14.18 10.53 1.46
C CYS A 331 15.65 10.58 0.94
N PRO A 332 16.48 9.56 1.23
CA PRO A 332 16.13 8.31 1.89
C PRO A 332 16.16 8.37 3.43
N LEU A 333 15.33 7.56 4.08
CA LEU A 333 15.42 7.32 5.54
C LEU A 333 16.49 6.27 5.81
N ASN A 334 17.43 6.55 6.72
CA ASN A 334 18.58 5.68 6.99
C ASN A 334 18.42 4.98 8.34
N TYR A 335 18.83 3.71 8.40
CA TYR A 335 18.66 2.85 9.55
C TYR A 335 19.94 2.08 9.87
N LEU A 336 20.18 1.87 11.17
CA LEU A 336 21.12 0.88 11.67
C LEU A 336 20.33 -0.37 12.05
N LEU A 337 20.56 -1.48 11.33
CA LEU A 337 19.69 -2.68 11.33
C LEU A 337 20.01 -3.69 12.42
N ALA A 338 21.20 -3.60 13.02
CA ALA A 338 21.62 -4.51 14.06
C ALA A 338 22.54 -3.80 15.06
N PRO A 339 22.54 -4.23 16.34
CA PRO A 339 23.50 -3.75 17.32
C PRO A 339 24.94 -3.94 16.83
N THR A 340 25.77 -2.91 16.99
CA THR A 340 27.20 -3.04 16.69
C THR A 340 27.88 -3.81 17.82
N LYS A 341 28.73 -4.80 17.49
CA LYS A 341 29.53 -5.50 18.50
C LYS A 341 30.59 -4.54 19.03
N LEU A 342 30.35 -4.02 20.23
CA LEU A 342 31.25 -3.09 20.92
C LEU A 342 32.52 -3.81 21.40
N SER A 343 33.54 -3.87 20.53
CA SER A 343 34.89 -4.30 20.91
C SER A 343 35.67 -3.11 21.48
N ARG A 344 36.31 -3.30 22.64
CA ARG A 344 37.12 -2.28 23.35
C ARG A 344 38.35 -1.77 22.57
N GLN A 345 38.71 -2.33 21.42
CA GLN A 345 39.99 -2.01 20.76
C GLN A 345 39.90 -1.49 19.32
N SER A 346 38.75 -1.60 18.65
CA SER A 346 38.52 -0.94 17.36
C SER A 346 37.07 -1.16 16.93
N PHE A 347 36.36 -0.08 16.58
CA PHE A 347 35.11 -0.20 15.82
C PHE A 347 35.47 -0.62 14.39
N ALA A 348 35.17 -1.87 14.04
CA ALA A 348 35.14 -2.31 12.66
C ALA A 348 33.68 -2.27 12.19
N PHE A 349 33.37 -1.37 11.25
CA PHE A 349 32.03 -1.27 10.66
C PHE A 349 31.81 -2.32 9.54
N ASP A 350 32.78 -3.19 9.30
CA ASP A 350 32.76 -4.18 8.21
C ASP A 350 31.59 -5.17 8.34
N ASP A 351 31.15 -5.47 9.58
CA ASP A 351 30.01 -6.34 9.87
C ASP A 351 28.72 -5.57 10.20
N THR A 352 28.76 -4.23 10.16
CA THR A 352 27.60 -3.41 10.56
C THR A 352 26.57 -3.35 9.44
N GLN A 353 25.34 -3.74 9.75
CA GLN A 353 24.25 -3.72 8.78
C GLN A 353 23.56 -2.36 8.81
N PHE A 354 23.73 -1.58 7.74
CA PHE A 354 22.93 -0.38 7.51
C PHE A 354 21.91 -0.65 6.42
N GLY A 355 20.76 0.02 6.50
CA GLY A 355 19.76 0.01 5.44
C GLY A 355 19.19 1.40 5.20
N SER A 356 18.76 1.65 3.97
CA SER A 356 18.00 2.86 3.67
C SER A 356 16.72 2.53 2.94
N ILE A 357 15.65 3.21 3.34
CA ILE A 357 14.36 3.15 2.67
C ILE A 357 14.33 4.21 1.56
N TYR A 358 13.99 3.78 0.36
CA TYR A 358 13.76 4.62 -0.81
C TYR A 358 12.29 4.52 -1.24
N HIS A 359 11.76 5.64 -1.73
CA HIS A 359 10.44 5.72 -2.32
C HIS A 359 10.55 5.83 -3.84
N GLY A 360 9.89 4.92 -4.56
CA GLY A 360 9.76 4.92 -6.00
C GLY A 360 8.64 5.80 -6.52
N ASN A 361 8.65 6.10 -7.82
CA ASN A 361 7.60 6.91 -8.46
C ASN A 361 6.21 6.26 -8.39
N ASP A 362 6.13 4.95 -8.17
CA ASP A 362 4.86 4.19 -8.24
C ASP A 362 4.40 3.69 -6.87
N GLY A 363 4.75 4.43 -5.81
CA GLY A 363 4.37 4.14 -4.42
C GLY A 363 5.10 2.95 -3.80
N PHE A 364 6.13 2.40 -4.45
CA PHE A 364 6.91 1.32 -3.87
C PHE A 364 7.89 1.83 -2.83
N VAL A 365 7.98 1.08 -1.74
CA VAL A 365 8.94 1.29 -0.66
C VAL A 365 9.93 0.14 -0.73
N LEU A 366 11.20 0.47 -1.00
CA LEU A 366 12.27 -0.52 -1.01
C LEU A 366 13.26 -0.21 0.10
N MET A 367 13.69 -1.27 0.78
CA MET A 367 14.77 -1.24 1.73
C MET A 367 16.02 -1.81 1.06
N ALA A 368 17.09 -1.03 0.97
CA ALA A 368 18.36 -1.50 0.43
C ALA A 368 19.44 -1.50 1.52
N ARG A 369 20.23 -2.58 1.59
CA ARG A 369 21.45 -2.62 2.38
C ARG A 369 22.43 -1.58 1.84
N ASN A 370 23.01 -0.82 2.75
CA ASN A 370 23.92 0.26 2.43
C ASN A 370 25.15 0.21 3.34
N THR A 371 26.17 0.96 2.95
CA THR A 371 27.28 1.29 3.85
C THR A 371 27.15 2.73 4.34
N LEU A 372 27.79 3.05 5.46
CA LEU A 372 27.85 4.43 5.96
C LEU A 372 28.41 5.40 4.90
N ASP A 373 29.45 4.98 4.16
CA ASP A 373 30.04 5.78 3.07
C ASP A 373 29.02 6.09 1.96
N GLN A 374 28.16 5.13 1.62
CA GLN A 374 27.09 5.32 0.65
C GLN A 374 26.01 6.28 1.15
N MET A 375 25.62 6.20 2.43
CA MET A 375 24.67 7.13 3.05
C MET A 375 25.22 8.57 3.04
N ILE A 376 26.49 8.74 3.41
CA ILE A 376 27.21 10.02 3.35
C ILE A 376 27.27 10.56 1.91
N LYS A 377 27.52 9.69 0.92
CA LYS A 377 27.49 10.08 -0.50
C LYS A 377 26.12 10.60 -0.91
N ALA A 378 25.05 9.95 -0.47
CA ALA A 378 23.69 10.36 -0.80
C ALA A 378 23.37 11.73 -0.17
N LYS A 379 23.76 11.94 1.09
CA LYS A 379 23.64 13.21 1.81
C LYS A 379 24.38 14.35 1.09
N LEU A 380 25.65 14.17 0.73
CA LEU A 380 26.42 15.26 0.12
C LEU A 380 25.93 15.66 -1.28
N ASN A 381 25.33 14.74 -2.03
CA ASN A 381 24.92 14.99 -3.41
C ASN A 381 23.46 15.48 -3.53
N HIS A 382 22.91 16.17 -2.52
CA HIS A 382 21.47 16.48 -2.39
C HIS A 382 20.78 17.07 -3.64
N SER A 383 21.50 17.73 -4.55
CA SER A 383 20.94 18.32 -5.78
C SER A 383 20.88 17.39 -7.00
N ASN A 384 21.67 16.30 -7.08
CA ASN A 384 21.69 15.36 -8.22
C ASN A 384 21.68 13.86 -7.83
N GLY A 385 21.90 13.54 -6.55
CA GLY A 385 22.12 12.17 -6.06
C GLY A 385 20.86 11.36 -5.75
N ARG A 386 19.73 12.04 -5.47
CA ARG A 386 18.43 11.39 -5.22
C ARG A 386 17.99 10.58 -6.45
N LEU A 387 18.14 11.17 -7.63
CA LEU A 387 17.89 10.51 -8.90
C LEU A 387 18.99 9.51 -9.22
N GLY A 388 20.28 9.83 -8.98
CA GLY A 388 21.38 8.95 -9.40
C GLY A 388 21.41 7.55 -8.77
N LYS A 389 21.17 7.41 -7.46
CA LYS A 389 21.22 6.07 -6.82
C LYS A 389 19.92 5.29 -6.99
N ILE A 390 18.76 5.96 -6.97
CA ILE A 390 17.50 5.32 -7.34
C ILE A 390 17.56 4.90 -8.81
N ALA A 391 17.97 5.78 -9.73
CA ALA A 391 18.17 5.44 -11.14
C ALA A 391 19.20 4.33 -11.33
N GLN A 392 20.30 4.30 -10.57
CA GLN A 392 21.27 3.19 -10.65
C GLN A 392 20.66 1.88 -10.15
N LEU A 393 20.01 1.88 -8.97
CA LEU A 393 19.31 0.69 -8.48
C LEU A 393 18.23 0.26 -9.49
N GLN A 394 17.51 1.21 -10.07
CA GLN A 394 16.52 0.97 -11.11
C GLN A 394 17.15 0.44 -12.39
N GLU A 395 18.30 0.94 -12.85
CA GLU A 395 19.05 0.42 -14.00
C GLU A 395 19.57 -1.01 -13.73
N ASP A 396 20.17 -1.25 -12.57
CA ASP A 396 20.61 -2.58 -12.14
C ASP A 396 19.41 -3.56 -12.07
N LEU A 397 18.22 -3.06 -11.69
CA LEU A 397 16.96 -3.79 -11.69
C LEU A 397 16.40 -4.00 -13.12
N LYS A 398 16.54 -3.02 -14.04
CA LYS A 398 16.13 -3.14 -15.45
C LYS A 398 16.90 -4.23 -16.18
N ASP A 399 18.19 -4.31 -15.91
CA ASP A 399 19.09 -5.26 -16.57
C ASP A 399 18.93 -6.68 -16.01
N GLY A 400 18.02 -6.90 -15.05
CA GLY A 400 17.79 -8.20 -14.40
C GLY A 400 18.99 -8.66 -13.55
N THR A 401 20.01 -7.82 -13.43
CA THR A 401 21.18 -8.00 -12.58
C THR A 401 20.88 -7.49 -11.18
N LEU A 402 19.84 -8.06 -10.57
CA LEU A 402 19.61 -7.87 -9.14
C LEU A 402 20.96 -8.10 -8.44
N PRO A 403 21.46 -7.15 -7.61
CA PRO A 403 22.36 -7.57 -6.55
C PRO A 403 21.61 -8.67 -5.80
N GLU A 404 22.28 -9.80 -5.52
CA GLU A 404 21.68 -10.99 -4.87
C GLU A 404 20.57 -10.58 -3.89
N SER A 405 19.43 -11.29 -3.86
CA SER A 405 18.23 -10.96 -3.03
C SER A 405 18.53 -10.62 -1.56
N SER A 406 19.75 -10.90 -1.09
CA SER A 406 20.35 -10.43 0.14
C SER A 406 20.58 -8.91 0.25
N GLN A 407 20.46 -8.11 -0.80
CA GLN A 407 20.82 -6.67 -0.79
C GLN A 407 19.62 -5.71 -0.82
N VAL A 408 18.47 -6.13 -1.36
CA VAL A 408 17.27 -5.29 -1.48
C VAL A 408 16.04 -6.12 -1.11
N GLU A 409 15.13 -5.50 -0.35
CA GLU A 409 13.86 -6.08 0.05
C GLU A 409 12.72 -5.08 -0.15
N PHE A 410 11.55 -5.54 -0.60
CA PHE A 410 10.37 -4.69 -0.71
C PHE A 410 9.64 -4.62 0.62
N LEU A 411 9.43 -3.40 1.11
CA LEU A 411 8.54 -3.17 2.25
C LEU A 411 7.12 -3.04 1.70
N ILE A 412 6.53 -4.18 1.37
CA ILE A 412 5.19 -4.24 0.81
C ILE A 412 4.21 -4.17 1.98
N GLY A 413 3.30 -3.19 1.95
CA GLY A 413 2.33 -2.99 3.03
C GLY A 413 1.63 -4.28 3.44
N PRO A 414 2.03 -4.89 4.58
CA PRO A 414 1.64 -6.25 4.91
C PRO A 414 0.19 -6.28 5.37
N ASP A 415 -0.29 -5.18 5.94
CA ASP A 415 -1.68 -4.96 6.36
C ASP A 415 -2.59 -4.38 5.27
N GLU A 416 -2.03 -4.15 4.07
CA GLU A 416 -2.82 -3.76 2.91
C GLU A 416 -3.30 -5.00 2.14
N PRO A 417 -4.46 -4.92 1.46
CA PRO A 417 -4.92 -5.99 0.59
C PRO A 417 -3.87 -6.29 -0.49
N PHE A 418 -3.89 -7.53 -1.02
CA PHE A 418 -3.01 -7.89 -2.13
C PHE A 418 -3.31 -7.06 -3.38
N TYR A 419 -4.59 -6.93 -3.73
CA TYR A 419 -5.05 -6.02 -4.77
C TYR A 419 -5.48 -4.70 -4.16
N TYR A 420 -4.96 -3.59 -4.69
CA TYR A 420 -5.33 -2.25 -4.22
C TYR A 420 -6.84 -2.04 -4.35
N ASN A 421 -7.47 -1.63 -3.26
CA ASN A 421 -8.91 -1.41 -3.19
C ASN A 421 -9.14 0.05 -2.77
N PRO A 422 -9.11 1.01 -3.72
CA PRO A 422 -9.28 2.42 -3.42
C PRO A 422 -10.67 2.70 -2.82
N PRO A 423 -10.91 3.92 -2.30
CA PRO A 423 -12.26 4.38 -2.01
C PRO A 423 -13.21 4.21 -3.20
N LEU A 424 -14.52 4.10 -2.94
CA LEU A 424 -15.53 3.84 -3.99
C LEU A 424 -15.62 4.93 -5.06
N TRP A 425 -15.17 6.14 -4.73
CA TRP A 425 -15.18 7.30 -5.63
C TRP A 425 -13.96 7.38 -6.56
N GLU A 426 -13.01 6.44 -6.46
CA GLU A 426 -11.81 6.45 -7.30
C GLU A 426 -11.73 5.22 -8.20
N PRO A 427 -11.25 5.38 -9.45
CA PRO A 427 -10.97 4.24 -10.31
C PRO A 427 -9.79 3.45 -9.75
N VAL A 428 -9.75 2.16 -10.06
CA VAL A 428 -8.65 1.29 -9.61
C VAL A 428 -7.41 1.45 -10.48
N ASN A 429 -7.61 1.68 -11.77
CA ASN A 429 -6.56 2.10 -12.71
C ASN A 429 -7.09 3.30 -13.49
N GLY A 430 -6.41 4.44 -13.40
CA GLY A 430 -6.80 5.68 -14.09
C GLY A 430 -6.20 5.82 -15.50
N GLU A 431 -5.28 4.94 -15.91
CA GLU A 431 -4.62 5.09 -17.20
C GLU A 431 -5.61 4.95 -18.36
N GLY A 432 -5.72 5.98 -19.18
CA GLY A 432 -6.65 6.04 -20.32
C GLY A 432 -8.13 6.20 -19.95
N LEU A 433 -8.47 6.36 -18.65
CA LEU A 433 -9.82 6.59 -18.19
C LEU A 433 -10.04 8.06 -17.83
N ILE A 434 -11.16 8.61 -18.30
CA ILE A 434 -11.69 9.86 -17.79
C ILE A 434 -12.74 9.46 -16.75
N SER A 435 -12.34 9.41 -15.49
CA SER A 435 -13.18 8.94 -14.39
C SER A 435 -13.77 10.10 -13.59
N VAL A 436 -15.06 10.06 -13.31
CA VAL A 436 -15.75 11.01 -12.42
C VAL A 436 -16.32 10.31 -11.19
N ALA A 437 -16.25 10.97 -10.03
CA ALA A 437 -16.89 10.52 -8.80
C ALA A 437 -18.36 10.96 -8.77
N VAL A 438 -19.29 10.01 -8.61
CA VAL A 438 -20.73 10.29 -8.66
C VAL A 438 -21.43 9.74 -7.42
N PHE A 439 -21.86 10.61 -6.53
CA PHE A 439 -22.48 10.25 -5.25
C PHE A 439 -24.00 10.31 -5.34
N TYR A 440 -24.68 9.25 -4.94
CA TYR A 440 -26.13 9.29 -4.76
C TYR A 440 -26.45 10.04 -3.46
N LEU A 441 -27.38 10.98 -3.52
CA LEU A 441 -28.03 11.65 -2.39
C LEU A 441 -29.44 11.09 -2.15
N THR A 442 -29.89 10.09 -2.91
CA THR A 442 -31.21 9.47 -2.73
C THR A 442 -31.19 7.99 -3.03
N ASN A 443 -32.06 7.23 -2.35
CA ASN A 443 -32.34 5.82 -2.61
C ASN A 443 -33.71 5.61 -3.30
N LYS A 444 -34.38 6.69 -3.70
CA LYS A 444 -35.76 6.65 -4.21
C LYS A 444 -35.88 6.42 -5.71
N LEU A 445 -34.77 6.50 -6.45
CA LEU A 445 -34.79 6.27 -7.90
C LEU A 445 -35.24 4.84 -8.22
N SER A 446 -36.13 4.72 -9.20
CA SER A 446 -36.49 3.42 -9.78
C SER A 446 -35.32 2.85 -10.60
N HIS A 447 -35.34 1.53 -10.83
CA HIS A 447 -34.31 0.87 -11.61
C HIS A 447 -34.17 1.48 -13.02
N ASP A 448 -35.29 1.76 -13.68
CA ASP A 448 -35.31 2.33 -15.03
C ASP A 448 -34.72 3.75 -15.05
N GLN A 449 -34.99 4.57 -14.03
CA GLN A 449 -34.39 5.89 -13.89
C GLN A 449 -32.88 5.81 -13.66
N THR A 450 -32.43 4.90 -12.79
CA THR A 450 -30.99 4.66 -12.57
C THR A 450 -30.30 4.21 -13.85
N VAL A 451 -30.91 3.29 -14.62
CA VAL A 451 -30.36 2.83 -15.90
C VAL A 451 -30.31 3.96 -16.91
N ALA A 452 -31.38 4.75 -17.05
CA ALA A 452 -31.42 5.90 -17.95
C ALA A 452 -30.34 6.93 -17.62
N LEU A 453 -30.20 7.31 -16.35
CA LEU A 453 -29.18 8.26 -15.92
C LEU A 453 -27.75 7.72 -16.09
N LYS A 454 -27.53 6.44 -15.81
CA LYS A 454 -26.22 5.81 -16.07
C LYS A 454 -25.89 5.79 -17.56
N MET A 455 -26.86 5.51 -18.43
CA MET A 455 -26.65 5.60 -19.88
C MET A 455 -26.29 7.02 -20.28
N GLU A 456 -27.01 8.02 -19.75
CA GLU A 456 -26.75 9.43 -20.05
C GLU A 456 -25.32 9.86 -19.66
N LEU A 457 -24.87 9.46 -18.46
CA LEU A 457 -23.49 9.70 -17.99
C LEU A 457 -22.42 9.01 -18.85
N HIS A 458 -22.76 7.94 -19.57
CA HIS A 458 -21.85 7.21 -20.46
C HIS A 458 -22.08 7.56 -21.93
N THR A 459 -22.93 8.53 -22.25
CA THR A 459 -23.14 8.97 -23.64
C THR A 459 -21.80 9.47 -24.20
N ASP A 460 -21.33 8.82 -25.26
CA ASP A 460 -20.06 9.15 -25.91
C ASP A 460 -20.11 10.60 -26.45
N ASP A 461 -19.09 11.39 -26.10
CA ASP A 461 -18.82 12.65 -26.77
C ASP A 461 -17.56 12.48 -27.64
N ALA A 462 -17.68 12.78 -28.93
CA ALA A 462 -16.58 12.71 -29.88
C ALA A 462 -15.41 13.65 -29.55
N ARG A 463 -15.57 14.55 -28.57
CA ARG A 463 -14.56 15.52 -28.13
C ARG A 463 -13.52 14.97 -27.15
N LEU A 464 -13.82 13.87 -26.45
CA LEU A 464 -12.92 13.31 -25.45
C LEU A 464 -12.09 12.17 -26.04
N ASP A 465 -10.76 12.26 -25.91
CA ASP A 465 -9.84 11.17 -26.23
C ASP A 465 -9.59 10.33 -24.96
N GLY A 466 -10.47 9.37 -24.70
CA GLY A 466 -10.39 8.50 -23.53
C GLY A 466 -11.69 7.76 -23.25
N GLN A 467 -11.61 6.67 -22.48
CA GLN A 467 -12.81 5.93 -22.10
C GLN A 467 -13.47 6.60 -20.87
N LYS A 468 -14.72 7.04 -21.02
CA LYS A 468 -15.53 7.56 -19.91
C LYS A 468 -15.77 6.47 -18.87
N ALA A 469 -15.59 6.83 -17.60
CA ALA A 469 -15.90 5.96 -16.47
C ALA A 469 -16.57 6.75 -15.33
N CYS A 470 -17.50 6.11 -14.62
CA CYS A 470 -18.17 6.70 -13.46
C CYS A 470 -17.96 5.83 -12.23
N CYS A 471 -17.45 6.43 -11.15
CA CYS A 471 -17.31 5.81 -9.84
C CYS A 471 -18.55 6.13 -9.01
N PHE A 472 -19.56 5.26 -9.08
CA PHE A 472 -20.83 5.45 -8.38
C PHE A 472 -20.71 5.08 -6.89
N VAL A 473 -20.99 6.05 -6.02
CA VAL A 473 -21.02 5.86 -4.57
C VAL A 473 -22.48 5.87 -4.09
N PRO A 474 -22.98 4.77 -3.51
CA PRO A 474 -24.37 4.69 -3.06
C PRO A 474 -24.64 5.61 -1.87
N TRP A 475 -25.90 6.02 -1.72
CA TRP A 475 -26.35 6.80 -0.57
C TRP A 475 -26.37 5.96 0.71
N GLU A 476 -25.95 6.56 1.83
CA GLU A 476 -25.77 5.86 3.10
C GLU A 476 -27.05 5.14 3.59
N ASP A 477 -26.86 3.99 4.24
CA ASP A 477 -27.86 3.10 4.88
C ASP A 477 -28.83 2.33 3.98
N GLY A 478 -28.75 2.44 2.64
CA GLY A 478 -29.42 1.54 1.66
C GLY A 478 -30.95 1.44 1.75
N SER A 479 -31.58 2.16 2.68
CA SER A 479 -33.01 2.14 2.94
C SER A 479 -33.74 3.16 2.07
N ARG A 480 -34.76 2.71 1.35
CA ARG A 480 -35.63 3.57 0.52
C ARG A 480 -36.47 4.57 1.31
N ASN A 481 -36.62 4.35 2.61
CA ASN A 481 -37.47 5.17 3.48
C ASN A 481 -36.71 6.35 4.12
N ARG A 482 -35.43 6.54 3.80
CA ARG A 482 -34.62 7.62 4.37
C ARG A 482 -34.86 8.94 3.63
N THR A 483 -34.61 10.03 4.34
CA THR A 483 -34.54 11.39 3.78
C THR A 483 -33.42 11.47 2.75
N ASP A 484 -33.65 12.24 1.69
CA ASP A 484 -32.61 12.55 0.72
C ASP A 484 -31.52 13.41 1.36
N GLY A 485 -30.35 13.39 0.74
CA GLY A 485 -29.19 14.17 1.13
C GLY A 485 -29.41 15.66 0.97
N THR A 486 -28.71 16.41 1.79
CA THR A 486 -28.74 17.87 1.85
C THR A 486 -27.40 18.45 1.40
N ILE A 487 -27.33 19.78 1.25
CA ILE A 487 -26.07 20.47 0.97
C ILE A 487 -25.03 20.29 2.08
N ASP A 488 -25.47 20.08 3.34
CA ASP A 488 -24.58 19.77 4.46
C ASP A 488 -23.94 18.38 4.28
N ASP A 489 -24.65 17.42 3.67
CA ASP A 489 -24.12 16.11 3.34
C ASP A 489 -23.10 16.18 2.20
N ILE A 490 -23.36 17.02 1.18
CA ILE A 490 -22.39 17.32 0.12
C ILE A 490 -21.10 17.89 0.74
N TRP A 491 -21.22 18.86 1.65
CA TRP A 491 -20.08 19.43 2.36
C TRP A 491 -19.30 18.39 3.17
N ARG A 492 -20.00 17.48 3.85
CA ARG A 492 -19.37 16.38 4.60
C ARG A 492 -18.59 15.45 3.67
N ILE A 493 -19.19 15.04 2.55
CA ILE A 493 -18.56 14.17 1.55
C ILE A 493 -17.31 14.84 0.96
N PHE A 494 -17.40 16.14 0.62
CA PHE A 494 -16.27 16.93 0.15
C PHE A 494 -15.06 16.85 1.10
N TRP A 495 -15.27 17.03 2.42
CA TRP A 495 -14.18 16.94 3.39
C TRP A 495 -13.67 15.52 3.61
N GLU A 496 -14.54 14.52 3.54
CA GLU A 496 -14.13 13.12 3.61
C GLU A 496 -13.18 12.80 2.46
N MET A 497 -13.56 13.16 1.23
CA MET A 497 -12.73 12.96 0.04
C MET A 497 -11.39 13.69 0.16
N ARG A 498 -11.41 14.97 0.55
CA ARG A 498 -10.20 15.79 0.65
C ARG A 498 -9.21 15.31 1.70
N ARG A 499 -9.69 14.70 2.79
CA ARG A 499 -8.82 14.12 3.83
C ARG A 499 -8.22 12.78 3.41
N CYS A 500 -8.89 12.05 2.53
CA CYS A 500 -8.45 10.73 2.10
C CYS A 500 -7.49 10.78 0.91
N THR A 501 -7.73 11.67 -0.07
CA THR A 501 -6.97 11.68 -1.33
C THR A 501 -6.84 13.08 -1.93
N SER A 502 -5.94 13.23 -2.91
CA SER A 502 -5.90 14.38 -3.81
C SER A 502 -7.07 14.28 -4.79
N CYS A 503 -8.29 14.45 -4.30
CA CYS A 503 -9.49 14.36 -5.12
C CYS A 503 -9.44 15.41 -6.23
N GLN A 504 -9.60 14.96 -7.48
CA GLN A 504 -9.79 15.86 -8.61
C GLN A 504 -11.21 16.42 -8.53
N MET A 505 -11.31 17.73 -8.47
CA MET A 505 -12.58 18.44 -8.63
C MET A 505 -12.92 18.56 -10.11
N PRO A 506 -14.21 18.69 -10.47
CA PRO A 506 -15.41 18.74 -9.62
C PRO A 506 -15.96 17.35 -9.21
N ILE A 507 -16.82 17.33 -8.20
CA ILE A 507 -17.55 16.14 -7.70
C ILE A 507 -18.99 16.19 -8.20
N PHE A 508 -19.58 15.04 -8.51
CA PHE A 508 -20.94 14.96 -9.04
C PHE A 508 -21.90 14.27 -8.08
N PHE A 509 -23.16 14.72 -8.04
CA PHE A 509 -24.21 14.17 -7.19
C PHE A 509 -25.49 13.87 -7.96
N ILE A 510 -26.14 12.77 -7.57
CA ILE A 510 -27.43 12.29 -8.08
C ILE A 510 -28.48 12.44 -6.99
N ASP A 511 -29.48 13.27 -7.20
CA ASP A 511 -30.63 13.39 -6.30
C ASP A 511 -31.93 12.88 -6.96
N GLU A 512 -33.09 13.17 -6.35
CA GLU A 512 -34.38 12.70 -6.88
C GLU A 512 -34.68 13.31 -8.25
N GLN A 513 -34.30 14.57 -8.46
CA GLN A 513 -34.52 15.31 -9.71
C GLN A 513 -33.68 14.74 -10.87
N SER A 514 -32.47 14.24 -10.59
CA SER A 514 -31.64 13.55 -11.59
C SER A 514 -32.34 12.38 -12.28
N GLY A 515 -33.25 11.68 -11.58
CA GLY A 515 -34.04 10.59 -12.17
C GLY A 515 -35.16 11.06 -13.10
N ILE A 516 -35.48 12.36 -13.11
CA ILE A 516 -36.57 12.94 -13.91
C ILE A 516 -36.01 13.57 -15.19
N ASP A 517 -34.94 14.35 -15.07
CA ASP A 517 -34.39 15.16 -16.18
C ASP A 517 -33.01 14.70 -16.67
N GLN A 518 -32.46 13.63 -16.07
CA GLN A 518 -31.15 13.07 -16.41
C GLN A 518 -29.98 14.06 -16.21
N THR A 519 -30.17 15.05 -15.34
CA THR A 519 -29.12 15.99 -14.93
C THR A 519 -28.40 15.53 -13.66
N VAL A 520 -27.20 16.04 -13.42
CA VAL A 520 -26.44 15.83 -12.19
C VAL A 520 -26.04 17.17 -11.58
N LEU A 521 -25.90 17.21 -10.26
CA LEU A 521 -25.31 18.34 -9.56
C LEU A 521 -23.79 18.25 -9.69
N MET A 522 -23.17 19.25 -10.30
CA MET A 522 -21.72 19.42 -10.33
C MET A 522 -21.33 20.36 -9.21
N VAL A 523 -20.30 19.99 -8.43
CA VAL A 523 -19.85 20.73 -7.25
C VAL A 523 -18.34 20.92 -7.34
N ASP A 524 -17.88 22.16 -7.17
CA ASP A 524 -16.47 22.51 -7.13
C ASP A 524 -16.14 23.30 -5.85
N THR A 525 -14.86 23.48 -5.59
CA THR A 525 -14.36 24.22 -4.45
C THR A 525 -14.49 25.72 -4.71
N ASP A 526 -15.12 26.42 -3.78
CA ASP A 526 -15.12 27.87 -3.80
C ASP A 526 -13.83 28.36 -3.10
N HIS A 527 -12.85 28.74 -3.91
CA HIS A 527 -11.54 29.18 -3.43
C HIS A 527 -11.54 30.65 -3.04
N TYR A 528 -10.97 30.94 -1.87
CA TYR A 528 -10.62 32.29 -1.47
C TYR A 528 -9.15 32.55 -1.80
N ILE A 529 -8.90 33.43 -2.77
CA ILE A 529 -7.56 33.83 -3.18
C ILE A 529 -7.26 35.19 -2.51
N TRP A 530 -6.44 35.18 -1.45
CA TRP A 530 -5.91 36.41 -0.85
C TRP A 530 -4.43 36.59 -1.15
N GLN A 531 -4.00 37.86 -1.15
CA GLN A 531 -2.58 38.20 -1.32
C GLN A 531 -1.82 37.76 -0.07
N HIS A 532 -0.62 37.18 -0.22
CA HIS A 532 0.17 36.60 0.87
C HIS A 532 0.51 37.56 2.05
N ASP A 533 0.19 38.86 1.94
CA ASP A 533 0.45 39.89 2.94
C ASP A 533 -0.84 40.41 3.64
N ASP A 534 -2.00 39.76 3.46
CA ASP A 534 -3.22 40.12 4.20
C ASP A 534 -3.16 39.60 5.66
N GLU A 535 -2.60 40.42 6.54
CA GLU A 535 -2.51 40.14 7.98
C GLU A 535 -3.89 39.92 8.62
N GLN A 536 -4.94 40.57 8.13
CA GLN A 536 -6.30 40.46 8.68
C GLN A 536 -6.93 39.12 8.34
N ALA A 537 -6.84 38.69 7.07
CA ALA A 537 -7.29 37.36 6.65
C ALA A 537 -6.51 36.26 7.37
N THR A 538 -5.19 36.44 7.51
CA THR A 538 -4.32 35.49 8.22
C THR A 538 -4.73 35.33 9.68
N ASP A 539 -5.02 36.42 10.39
CA ASP A 539 -5.45 36.38 11.79
C ASP A 539 -6.85 35.81 11.98
N LEU A 540 -7.79 36.12 11.07
CA LEU A 540 -9.18 35.63 11.13
C LEU A 540 -9.31 34.15 10.78
N LEU A 541 -8.45 33.65 9.89
CA LEU A 541 -8.51 32.28 9.38
C LEU A 541 -7.49 31.34 10.04
N LYS A 542 -6.70 31.80 11.02
CA LYS A 542 -5.63 31.00 11.65
C LYS A 542 -6.07 29.66 12.25
N ASP A 543 -7.32 29.59 12.73
CA ASP A 543 -7.89 28.40 13.38
C ASP A 543 -8.82 27.60 12.43
N VAL A 544 -8.87 27.99 11.16
CA VAL A 544 -9.77 27.45 10.14
C VAL A 544 -9.07 26.34 9.36
N GLU A 545 -9.63 25.13 9.37
CA GLU A 545 -9.11 23.99 8.58
C GLU A 545 -9.17 24.34 7.09
N ASP A 546 -8.01 24.31 6.43
CA ASP A 546 -7.76 24.85 5.09
C ASP A 546 -8.41 26.23 4.85
N PRO A 547 -7.66 27.32 5.13
CA PRO A 547 -8.21 28.66 5.02
C PRO A 547 -8.45 29.09 3.56
N SER A 548 -7.95 28.34 2.56
CA SER A 548 -8.13 28.63 1.13
C SER A 548 -9.51 28.28 0.57
N THR A 549 -10.35 27.58 1.35
CA THR A 549 -11.69 27.15 0.91
C THR A 549 -12.75 27.93 1.65
N ARG A 550 -13.51 28.78 0.95
CA ARG A 550 -14.62 29.56 1.52
C ARG A 550 -15.97 28.85 1.45
N GLY A 551 -16.09 27.81 0.63
CA GLY A 551 -17.35 27.10 0.46
C GLY A 551 -17.33 26.15 -0.73
N LEU A 552 -18.52 25.94 -1.31
CA LEU A 552 -18.72 25.17 -2.53
C LEU A 552 -19.42 26.02 -3.59
N LEU A 553 -18.98 25.84 -4.83
CA LEU A 553 -19.73 26.23 -6.01
C LEU A 553 -20.54 25.02 -6.47
N TYR A 554 -21.80 25.21 -6.86
CA TYR A 554 -22.60 24.12 -7.41
C TYR A 554 -23.57 24.60 -8.49
N GLY A 555 -23.89 23.71 -9.42
CA GLY A 555 -24.85 23.94 -10.50
C GLY A 555 -25.31 22.62 -11.12
N ARG A 556 -26.38 22.65 -11.92
CA ARG A 556 -26.89 21.46 -12.61
C ARG A 556 -26.46 21.41 -14.06
N ILE A 557 -25.99 20.24 -14.49
CA ILE A 557 -25.61 19.95 -15.87
C ILE A 557 -26.25 18.65 -16.35
N LYS A 558 -26.33 18.41 -17.65
CA LYS A 558 -26.74 17.09 -18.17
C LYS A 558 -25.73 16.04 -17.77
N GLY A 559 -26.19 14.81 -17.56
CA GLY A 559 -25.32 13.68 -17.28
C GLY A 559 -24.23 13.49 -18.35
N CYS A 560 -24.56 13.69 -19.63
CA CYS A 560 -23.61 13.52 -20.72
C CYS A 560 -22.41 14.48 -20.66
N ASP A 561 -22.58 15.64 -20.02
CA ASP A 561 -21.58 16.72 -19.94
C ASP A 561 -20.65 16.56 -18.73
N ALA A 562 -20.88 15.60 -17.83
CA ALA A 562 -20.14 15.45 -16.58
C ALA A 562 -18.62 15.24 -16.79
N HIS A 563 -18.24 14.36 -17.72
CA HIS A 563 -16.82 14.13 -18.03
C HIS A 563 -16.14 15.32 -18.69
N ASP A 564 -16.87 16.07 -19.53
CA ASP A 564 -16.37 17.29 -20.15
C ASP A 564 -16.14 18.37 -19.09
N GLY A 565 -17.08 18.52 -18.15
CA GLY A 565 -16.92 19.40 -17.00
C GLY A 565 -15.70 19.00 -16.18
N HIS A 566 -15.58 17.72 -15.85
CA HIS A 566 -14.41 17.21 -15.13
C HIS A 566 -13.10 17.57 -15.80
N LEU A 567 -12.97 17.27 -17.08
CA LEU A 567 -11.74 17.52 -17.81
C LEU A 567 -11.43 19.03 -17.93
N ASN A 568 -12.42 19.86 -18.24
CA ASN A 568 -12.18 21.29 -18.45
C ASN A 568 -11.83 22.02 -17.15
N LEU A 569 -12.54 21.73 -16.05
CA LEU A 569 -12.26 22.37 -14.77
C LEU A 569 -10.93 21.85 -14.17
N SER A 570 -10.68 20.54 -14.20
CA SER A 570 -9.44 19.96 -13.64
C SER A 570 -8.17 20.41 -14.39
N MET A 571 -8.26 20.72 -15.68
CA MET A 571 -7.15 21.27 -16.46
C MET A 571 -7.08 22.81 -16.44
N GLY A 572 -8.07 23.48 -15.83
CA GLY A 572 -8.17 24.95 -15.84
C GLY A 572 -8.41 25.54 -17.23
N ASN A 573 -9.09 24.80 -18.11
CA ASN A 573 -9.47 25.29 -19.44
C ASN A 573 -10.62 26.30 -19.39
N LEU A 574 -11.54 26.10 -18.46
CA LEU A 574 -12.72 26.93 -18.22
C LEU A 574 -12.92 27.09 -16.72
N ASN A 575 -13.41 28.26 -16.31
CA ASN A 575 -13.91 28.46 -14.96
C ASN A 575 -15.29 27.78 -14.78
N PHE A 576 -15.72 27.63 -13.52
CA PHE A 576 -16.96 26.94 -13.19
C PHE A 576 -18.20 27.59 -13.82
N ASP A 577 -18.30 28.92 -13.72
CA ASP A 577 -19.34 29.76 -14.33
C ASP A 577 -19.33 29.67 -15.86
N GLU A 578 -18.16 29.80 -16.49
CA GLU A 578 -17.98 29.70 -17.94
C GLU A 578 -18.47 28.34 -18.48
N PHE A 579 -18.23 27.25 -17.74
CA PHE A 579 -18.70 25.93 -18.12
C PHE A 579 -20.22 25.80 -18.01
N LEU A 580 -20.84 26.30 -16.92
CA LEU A 580 -22.30 26.27 -16.76
C LEU A 580 -23.01 27.06 -17.87
N GLU A 581 -22.50 28.26 -18.21
CA GLU A 581 -23.01 29.06 -19.32
C GLU A 581 -22.91 28.30 -20.65
N PHE A 582 -21.78 27.63 -20.89
CA PHE A 582 -21.56 26.83 -22.10
C PHE A 582 -22.51 25.64 -22.21
N SER A 583 -22.77 24.94 -21.11
CA SER A 583 -23.73 23.83 -21.04
C SER A 583 -25.19 24.27 -21.20
N GLY A 584 -25.47 25.58 -21.13
CA GLY A 584 -26.79 26.17 -21.34
C GLY A 584 -27.80 25.79 -20.24
N LEU A 585 -27.32 25.57 -19.02
CA LEU A 585 -28.09 25.12 -17.85
C LEU A 585 -27.85 26.06 -16.65
N ASP A 586 -28.39 25.71 -15.47
CA ASP A 586 -28.54 26.50 -14.23
C ASP A 586 -27.52 27.60 -13.93
N GLU A 587 -27.95 28.63 -13.20
CA GLU A 587 -27.05 29.66 -12.64
C GLU A 587 -26.10 29.06 -11.59
N GLU A 588 -24.88 29.60 -11.48
CA GLU A 588 -23.96 29.26 -10.38
C GLU A 588 -24.63 29.53 -9.03
N HIS A 589 -24.52 28.57 -8.12
CA HIS A 589 -24.91 28.72 -6.73
C HIS A 589 -23.72 28.55 -5.79
N ARG A 590 -23.74 29.28 -4.67
CA ARG A 590 -22.70 29.22 -3.65
C ARG A 590 -23.27 28.69 -2.34
N TYR A 591 -22.53 27.79 -1.71
CA TYR A 591 -22.77 27.35 -0.35
C TYR A 591 -21.58 27.76 0.52
N PRO A 592 -21.73 28.76 1.41
CA PRO A 592 -20.64 29.18 2.28
C PRO A 592 -20.34 28.10 3.30
N ARG A 593 -19.05 27.90 3.58
CA ARG A 593 -18.67 26.87 4.56
C ARG A 593 -19.21 27.18 5.95
N PRO A 594 -19.61 26.15 6.72
CA PRO A 594 -19.87 26.30 8.14
C PRO A 594 -18.68 26.95 8.86
N GLY A 595 -18.92 28.08 9.51
CA GLY A 595 -17.90 28.83 10.25
C GLY A 595 -17.06 29.82 9.44
N TRP A 596 -17.35 30.05 8.16
CA TRP A 596 -16.72 31.16 7.42
C TRP A 596 -17.07 32.52 8.05
N PRO A 597 -16.16 33.50 8.06
CA PRO A 597 -16.53 34.88 8.31
C PRO A 597 -17.66 35.28 7.34
N GLY A 598 -18.73 35.92 7.85
CA GLY A 598 -19.86 36.31 6.99
C GLY A 598 -19.42 37.20 5.81
N HIS A 599 -20.26 37.24 4.77
CA HIS A 599 -19.98 37.99 3.53
C HIS A 599 -19.48 39.42 3.77
N GLY A 600 -18.38 39.77 3.11
CA GLY A 600 -17.80 41.12 3.11
C GLY A 600 -16.94 41.45 4.33
N ILE A 601 -16.58 40.45 5.15
CA ILE A 601 -15.63 40.61 6.27
C ILE A 601 -14.17 40.54 5.80
N LEU A 602 -13.91 39.75 4.76
CA LEU A 602 -12.58 39.60 4.15
C LEU A 602 -12.51 40.43 2.85
N GLU A 603 -11.33 40.96 2.51
CA GLU A 603 -11.14 41.68 1.24
C GLU A 603 -11.28 40.69 0.07
N ASN A 604 -11.99 41.07 -1.00
CA ASN A 604 -12.31 40.22 -2.16
C ASN A 604 -13.30 39.07 -1.89
N ASP A 605 -14.17 39.22 -0.88
CA ASP A 605 -15.25 38.27 -0.58
C ASP A 605 -16.56 38.56 -1.38
N GLU A 606 -16.48 39.44 -2.38
CA GLU A 606 -17.57 39.77 -3.34
C GLU A 606 -17.67 38.74 -4.49
#